data_AF-A0A417QKB0-F1
#
_entry.id   AF-A0A417QKB0-F1
#
_cell.length_a   1.000
_cell.length_b   1.000
_cell.length_c   1.000
_cell.angle_alpha   90.00
_cell.angle_beta   90.00
_cell.angle_gamma   90.00
#
_symmetry.space_group_name_H-M   'P 1'
#
loop_
_entity.id
_entity.type
_entity.pdbx_description
1 polymer ?
#
loop_
_entity_poly.entity_id
_entity_poly.type
_entity_poly.pdbx_seq_one_letter_code
_entity_poly.pdbx_strand_id
1 'polypeptide(L)'
;MKNTNITLHTTQKKEYVLTGILSLPLHLGERAWIYSYNQTFATSPVQSILEVSENGVVFETCNSIYRLSYTRVPMEMEAMCA
;
A
#
# COMPACT_ATOMS: atom_id res chain seq x y z
N MET A 1 27.78 20.33 -22.69
CA MET A 1 26.91 19.48 -21.85
C MET A 1 25.57 19.39 -22.56
N LYS A 2 25.02 18.19 -22.79
CA LYS A 2 23.74 18.02 -23.47
C LYS A 2 22.62 18.14 -22.44
N ASN A 3 21.74 19.11 -22.61
CA ASN A 3 20.61 19.35 -21.73
C ASN A 3 19.55 18.27 -22.02
N THR A 4 19.54 17.21 -21.23
CA THR A 4 18.49 16.19 -21.30
C THR A 4 17.25 16.78 -20.64
N ASN A 5 16.29 17.21 -21.45
CA ASN A 5 14.96 17.57 -20.95
C ASN A 5 14.31 16.31 -20.38
N ILE A 6 14.24 16.21 -19.06
CA ILE A 6 13.55 15.11 -18.39
C ILE A 6 12.06 15.39 -18.55
N THR A 7 11.44 14.79 -19.55
CA THR A 7 9.99 14.77 -19.67
C THR A 7 9.42 13.88 -18.56
N LEU A 8 8.94 14.51 -17.48
CA LEU A 8 8.19 13.84 -16.43
C LEU A 8 6.84 13.39 -17.02
N HIS A 9 6.79 12.15 -17.51
CA HIS A 9 5.53 11.49 -17.81
C HIS A 9 4.84 11.17 -16.47
N THR A 10 4.05 12.11 -15.95
CA THR A 10 3.08 11.80 -14.89
C THR A 10 1.92 11.05 -15.53
N THR A 11 2.12 9.75 -15.80
CA THR A 11 1.01 8.85 -16.07
C THR A 11 0.08 8.90 -14.86
N GLN A 12 -1.21 9.24 -15.04
CA GLN A 12 -2.16 9.19 -13.94
C GLN A 12 -2.20 7.75 -13.42
N LYS A 13 -1.65 7.54 -12.22
CA LYS A 13 -1.73 6.25 -11.52
C LYS A 13 -3.16 6.06 -11.02
N LYS A 14 -3.66 4.83 -11.11
CA LYS A 14 -4.99 4.49 -10.61
C LYS A 14 -5.01 4.54 -9.09
N GLU A 15 -5.95 5.28 -8.52
CA GLU A 15 -6.10 5.37 -7.08
C GLU A 15 -7.04 4.28 -6.54
N TYR A 16 -6.64 3.63 -5.45
CA TYR A 16 -7.42 2.65 -4.72
C TYR A 16 -7.58 3.11 -3.27
N VAL A 17 -8.83 3.27 -2.82
CA VAL A 17 -9.15 3.59 -1.43
C VAL A 17 -9.71 2.34 -0.77
N LEU A 18 -9.07 1.90 0.31
CA LEU A 18 -9.29 0.60 0.92
C LEU A 18 -9.32 0.74 2.44
N THR A 19 -10.04 -0.17 3.10
CA THR A 19 -10.04 -0.31 4.55
C THR A 19 -9.65 -1.74 4.89
N GLY A 20 -8.59 -1.95 5.66
CA GLY A 20 -8.10 -3.30 5.95
C GLY A 20 -6.83 -3.30 6.79
N ILE A 21 -6.10 -4.41 6.76
CA ILE A 21 -4.80 -4.56 7.44
C ILE A 21 -3.75 -5.06 6.46
N LEU A 22 -2.50 -4.65 6.68
CA LEU A 22 -1.35 -5.27 6.02
C LEU A 22 -1.02 -6.57 6.74
N SER A 23 -0.87 -7.66 5.99
CA SER A 23 -0.48 -8.95 6.58
C SER A 23 0.96 -8.95 7.11
N LEU A 24 1.82 -8.10 6.55
CA LEU A 24 3.24 -7.94 6.89
C LEU A 24 3.63 -6.46 6.80
N PRO A 25 4.73 -6.02 7.45
CA PRO A 25 5.27 -4.68 7.25
C PRO A 25 5.54 -4.37 5.76
N LEU A 26 5.29 -3.13 5.38
CA LEU A 26 5.45 -2.69 3.99
C LEU A 26 6.93 -2.46 3.67
N HIS A 27 7.46 -3.10 2.63
CA HIS A 27 8.83 -2.89 2.15
C HIS A 27 8.86 -2.43 0.69
N LEU A 28 9.84 -1.58 0.37
CA LEU A 28 10.11 -1.15 -0.99
C LEU A 28 10.62 -2.34 -1.83
N GLY A 29 10.09 -2.49 -3.05
CA GLY A 29 10.42 -3.57 -3.96
C GLY A 29 9.65 -4.88 -3.72
N GLU A 30 8.92 -4.99 -2.60
CA GLU A 30 8.09 -6.16 -2.29
C GLU A 30 6.61 -5.91 -2.56
N ARG A 31 5.83 -6.98 -2.65
CA ARG A 31 4.37 -6.89 -2.82
C ARG A 31 3.71 -6.66 -1.45
N ALA A 32 2.77 -5.74 -1.39
CA ALA A 32 1.93 -5.59 -0.21
C ALA A 32 0.80 -6.64 -0.25
N TRP A 33 0.60 -7.34 0.86
CA TRP A 33 -0.53 -8.23 1.07
C TRP A 33 -1.55 -7.54 1.95
N ILE A 34 -2.72 -7.26 1.40
CA ILE A 34 -3.79 -6.51 2.08
C ILE A 34 -4.95 -7.46 2.33
N TYR A 35 -5.39 -7.52 3.58
CA TYR A 35 -6.63 -8.18 3.99
C TYR A 35 -7.71 -7.12 4.22
N SER A 36 -8.81 -7.20 3.48
CA SER A 36 -9.89 -6.20 3.50
C SER A 36 -11.25 -6.90 3.41
N TYR A 37 -12.10 -6.67 4.40
CA TYR A 37 -13.45 -7.22 4.61
C TYR A 37 -13.56 -8.75 4.66
N ASN A 38 -13.13 -9.46 3.61
CA ASN A 38 -13.01 -10.93 3.52
C ASN A 38 -12.19 -11.34 2.29
N GLN A 39 -11.42 -10.42 1.73
CA GLN A 39 -10.60 -10.65 0.54
C GLN A 39 -9.15 -10.33 0.86
N THR A 40 -8.28 -11.20 0.39
CA THR A 40 -6.83 -10.96 0.37
C THR A 40 -6.42 -10.67 -1.05
N PHE A 41 -5.71 -9.59 -1.28
CA PHE A 41 -5.06 -9.34 -2.57
C PHE A 41 -3.63 -8.84 -2.38
N ALA A 42 -2.80 -9.21 -3.35
CA ALA A 42 -1.42 -8.76 -3.45
C ALA A 42 -1.32 -7.63 -4.47
N THR A 43 -0.56 -6.60 -4.13
CA THR A 43 -0.22 -5.54 -5.08
C THR A 43 0.91 -5.98 -6.02
N SER A 44 1.24 -5.15 -7.02
CA SER A 44 2.58 -5.16 -7.60
C SER A 44 3.60 -4.61 -6.61
N PRO A 45 4.92 -4.77 -6.87
CA PRO A 45 5.96 -4.23 -6.00
C PRO A 45 5.75 -2.76 -5.63
N VAL A 46 5.91 -2.46 -4.35
CA VAL A 46 5.83 -1.10 -3.82
C VAL A 46 7.04 -0.31 -4.31
N GLN A 47 6.79 0.85 -4.90
CA GLN A 47 7.82 1.76 -5.40
C GLN A 47 8.15 2.85 -4.39
N SER A 48 7.15 3.35 -3.69
CA SER A 48 7.30 4.43 -2.71
C SER A 48 6.24 4.33 -1.63
N ILE A 49 6.61 4.74 -0.42
CA ILE A 49 5.68 4.93 0.70
C ILE A 49 5.55 6.44 0.85
N LEU A 50 4.34 6.95 0.65
CA LEU A 50 4.07 8.39 0.62
C LEU A 50 3.69 8.93 1.99
N GLU A 51 2.93 8.16 2.76
CA GLU A 51 2.44 8.56 4.07
C GLU A 51 2.33 7.32 4.97
N VAL A 52 2.74 7.46 6.22
CA VAL A 52 2.51 6.46 7.27
C VAL A 52 1.94 7.18 8.48
N SER A 53 0.82 6.67 8.99
CA SER A 53 0.20 7.15 10.23
C SER A 53 -0.32 5.98 11.05
N GLU A 54 -0.76 6.27 12.27
CA GLU A 54 -1.46 5.29 13.11
C GLU A 54 -2.79 4.81 12.50
N ASN A 55 -3.39 5.63 11.63
CA ASN A 55 -4.70 5.34 11.03
C ASN A 55 -4.61 4.64 9.67
N GLY A 56 -3.41 4.53 9.08
CA GLY A 56 -3.26 3.97 7.75
C GLY A 56 -1.93 4.29 7.07
N VAL A 57 -1.84 3.89 5.81
CA VAL A 57 -0.67 4.08 4.94
C VAL A 57 -1.09 4.44 3.53
N VAL A 58 -0.34 5.34 2.90
CA VAL A 58 -0.44 5.64 1.48
C VAL A 58 0.85 5.22 0.79
N PHE A 59 0.75 4.40 -0.25
CA PHE A 59 1.92 3.90 -0.98
C PHE A 59 1.62 3.74 -2.47
N GLU A 60 2.67 3.81 -3.28
CA GLU A 60 2.56 3.65 -4.72
C GLU A 60 3.17 2.33 -5.20
N THR A 61 2.59 1.83 -6.28
CA THR A 61 3.20 0.82 -7.14
C THR A 61 3.40 1.41 -8.54
N CYS A 62 3.80 0.58 -9.51
CA CYS A 62 4.08 1.02 -10.87
C CYS A 62 2.93 1.82 -11.51
N ASN A 63 1.68 1.39 -11.30
CA ASN A 63 0.51 1.93 -11.99
C ASN A 63 -0.59 2.40 -11.04
N SER A 64 -0.37 2.35 -9.73
CA SER A 64 -1.43 2.59 -8.75
C SER A 64 -0.93 3.28 -7.50
N ILE A 65 -1.82 4.03 -6.87
CA ILE A 65 -1.65 4.60 -5.53
C ILE A 65 -2.69 3.94 -4.64
N TYR A 66 -2.24 3.36 -3.54
CA TYR A 66 -3.09 2.71 -2.55
C TYR A 66 -3.19 3.60 -1.32
N ARG A 67 -4.40 3.98 -0.96
CA ARG A 67 -4.74 4.61 0.32
C ARG A 67 -5.43 3.57 1.19
N LEU A 68 -4.67 3.00 2.11
CA LEU A 68 -5.15 1.97 3.02
C LEU A 68 -5.40 2.60 4.39
N SER A 69 -6.66 2.64 4.80
CA SER A 69 -7.05 2.95 6.17
C SER A 69 -7.04 1.67 6.99
N TYR A 70 -6.44 1.68 8.17
CA TYR A 70 -6.44 0.52 9.04
C TYR A 70 -7.83 0.30 9.65
N THR A 71 -8.39 -0.89 9.48
CA THR A 71 -9.52 -1.31 10.32
C THR A 71 -9.03 -1.36 11.77
N ARG A 72 -9.66 -0.59 12.66
CA ARG A 72 -9.55 -0.84 14.10
C ARG A 72 -10.27 -2.16 14.35
N VAL A 73 -9.55 -3.26 14.24
CA VAL A 73 -10.05 -4.55 14.73
C VAL A 73 -10.32 -4.31 16.22
N PRO A 74 -11.54 -4.52 16.74
CA PRO A 74 -11.69 -4.75 18.17
C PRO A 74 -10.68 -5.83 18.53
N MET A 75 -9.99 -5.69 19.65
CA MET A 75 -8.95 -6.60 20.12
C MET A 75 -9.56 -7.98 20.51
N GLU A 76 -10.19 -8.67 19.56
CA GLU A 76 -10.85 -9.97 19.67
C GLU A 76 -10.45 -10.86 18.49
N MET A 77 -9.26 -10.66 17.92
CA MET A 77 -8.62 -11.71 17.13
C MET A 77 -7.72 -12.45 18.12
N GLU A 78 -8.29 -13.50 18.71
CA GLU A 78 -7.65 -14.44 19.61
C GLU A 78 -6.23 -14.73 19.12
N ALA A 79 -5.28 -14.58 20.04
CA ALA A 79 -3.91 -15.02 19.82
C ALA A 79 -3.95 -16.48 19.39
N MET A 80 -3.60 -16.76 18.13
CA MET A 80 -3.29 -18.12 17.71
C MET A 80 -1.93 -18.46 18.32
N CYS A 81 -1.96 -18.94 19.57
CA CYS A 81 -0.79 -19.54 20.21
C CYS A 81 -0.38 -20.78 19.42
N ALA A 82 0.93 -20.90 19.18
CA ALA A 82 1.58 -22.05 18.56
C ALA A 82 1.58 -23.29 19.48
#